data_AF-A0A8V5H9B5-F1
#
_entry.id   AF-A0A8V5H9B5-F1
#
_cell.length_a   1.000
_cell.length_b   1.000
_cell.length_c   1.000
_cell.angle_alpha   90.00
_cell.angle_beta   90.00
_cell.angle_gamma   90.00
#
_symmetry.space_group_name_H-M   'P 1'
#
loop_
_entity.id
_entity.type
_entity.pdbx_description
1 polymer ?
#
loop_
_entity_poly.entity_id
_entity_poly.type
_entity_poly.pdbx_seq_one_letter_code
_entity_poly.pdbx_strand_id
1 'polypeptide(L)'
;MEEQRERQAPETTAIPTPVPHHSISFGPFPPPPPAAPGRCSTDRPPPARGYGRTADKASGPSGLALPGRRERRSKGEAARPEQAPLTSARPHRRVSWQRRAQRRACASAGAVCSARGACAEGAAAAMAEPALCAFRVRGRCGPRKFGVAAGSLRGLLRKSCRLMQLPLPGSRLCLYEDGTELTESYFRTLPPQTELVLLGPGESWHGCASDIERFLVAFCTQGEAVVEAARKLLSDERAPRRQRLLADLIHNLSENILAEDKEEDEKWFEGLESRFKNKSSYMRYSCESRIRSYMKEVSSFISNVHPTARDKYKRIIDIMADKLKSVKYNGCYFDRREKEAAARLCTTEGWFSCQGPFDRDECPCKHSINPYSNRESRILFGTWNLDHIIEKKRAVVPELAEAVKTQDEREVNWEYFYQLLFTVDNLKLVHIACHKKTHHNLSCDKTKIYRRRKHNHRI
;
A
#
# COMPACT_ATOMS: atom_id res chain seq x y z
N MET A 1 81.39 -39.99 -5.55
CA MET A 1 80.47 -38.87 -5.84
C MET A 1 79.07 -39.44 -5.73
N GLU A 2 78.46 -39.37 -4.55
CA GLU A 2 77.59 -38.24 -4.11
C GLU A 2 76.17 -38.50 -4.67
N GLU A 3 75.08 -38.60 -3.92
CA GLU A 3 74.79 -38.45 -2.49
C GLU A 3 73.41 -39.11 -2.26
N GLN A 4 73.18 -39.63 -1.06
CA GLN A 4 71.94 -40.29 -0.66
C GLN A 4 70.77 -39.28 -0.60
N ARG A 5 69.63 -39.62 -1.20
CA ARG A 5 68.37 -38.87 -1.03
C ARG A 5 67.44 -39.65 -0.09
N GLU A 6 67.44 -39.23 1.17
CA GLU A 6 66.46 -39.63 2.19
C GLU A 6 65.03 -39.18 1.80
N ARG A 7 64.07 -40.05 2.13
CA ARG A 7 62.64 -39.83 1.97
C ARG A 7 62.10 -39.14 3.23
N GLN A 8 61.63 -37.91 3.11
CA GLN A 8 60.86 -37.23 4.17
C GLN A 8 59.36 -37.57 4.05
N ALA A 9 58.78 -37.93 5.19
CA ALA A 9 57.34 -38.16 5.38
C ALA A 9 56.58 -36.82 5.50
N PRO A 10 55.28 -36.77 5.12
CA PRO A 10 54.52 -35.52 5.14
C PRO A 10 54.03 -35.12 6.53
N GLU A 11 54.13 -33.82 6.81
CA GLU A 11 53.70 -33.11 8.01
C GLU A 11 52.20 -33.27 8.31
N THR A 12 51.91 -33.47 9.60
CA THR A 12 50.58 -33.48 10.19
C THR A 12 50.12 -32.05 10.43
N THR A 13 49.02 -31.66 9.78
CA THR A 13 48.40 -30.34 9.96
C THR A 13 47.50 -30.35 11.19
N ALA A 14 47.80 -29.46 12.13
CA ALA A 14 47.07 -29.30 13.39
C ALA A 14 45.67 -28.70 13.19
N ILE A 15 44.69 -29.27 13.90
CA ILE A 15 43.30 -28.81 13.99
C ILE A 15 43.22 -27.64 15.00
N PRO A 16 42.64 -26.48 14.64
CA PRO A 16 42.45 -25.40 15.62
C PRO A 16 41.24 -25.68 16.53
N THR A 17 41.46 -25.48 17.83
CA THR A 17 40.47 -25.59 18.92
C THR A 17 39.42 -24.47 18.86
N PRO A 18 38.17 -24.73 19.28
CA PRO A 18 37.11 -23.72 19.26
C PRO A 18 37.22 -22.72 20.43
N VAL A 19 37.05 -21.44 20.11
CA VAL A 19 37.01 -20.29 21.02
C VAL A 19 35.67 -20.29 21.80
N PRO A 20 35.64 -20.01 23.12
CA PRO A 20 34.41 -20.01 23.90
C PRO A 20 33.55 -18.76 23.63
N HIS A 21 32.25 -18.97 23.44
CA HIS A 21 31.26 -17.91 23.28
C HIS A 21 31.01 -17.19 24.62
N HIS A 22 31.36 -15.91 24.69
CA HIS A 22 30.90 -15.01 25.74
C HIS A 22 29.39 -14.77 25.63
N SER A 23 28.68 -15.10 26.71
CA SER A 23 27.25 -14.83 26.89
C SER A 23 27.07 -13.37 27.31
N ILE A 24 26.43 -12.56 26.47
CA ILE A 24 26.02 -11.20 26.83
C ILE A 24 24.69 -11.29 27.59
N SER A 25 24.75 -11.08 28.90
CA SER A 25 23.61 -10.93 29.78
C SER A 25 23.02 -9.52 29.64
N PHE A 26 21.79 -9.43 29.14
CA PHE A 26 21.01 -8.20 29.22
C PHE A 26 20.37 -8.10 30.61
N GLY A 27 20.77 -7.08 31.38
CA GLY A 27 20.11 -6.70 32.64
C GLY A 27 18.67 -6.21 32.42
N PRO A 28 17.84 -6.16 33.48
CA PRO A 28 16.43 -5.84 33.37
C PRO A 28 16.18 -4.39 32.95
N PHE A 29 15.21 -4.20 32.05
CA PHE A 29 14.76 -2.89 31.59
C PHE A 29 14.16 -2.06 32.75
N PRO A 30 14.38 -0.73 32.77
CA PRO A 30 13.75 0.15 33.75
C PRO A 30 12.23 0.23 33.54
N PRO A 31 11.44 0.42 34.61
CA PRO A 31 9.99 0.53 34.52
C PRO A 31 9.54 1.82 33.80
N PRO A 32 8.36 1.81 33.15
CA PRO A 32 7.83 2.97 32.45
C PRO A 32 7.45 4.11 33.43
N PRO A 33 7.54 5.37 33.00
CA PRO A 33 7.17 6.52 33.83
C PRO A 33 5.66 6.54 34.14
N PRO A 34 5.26 7.12 35.30
CA PRO A 34 3.86 7.15 35.73
C PRO A 34 2.99 8.02 34.82
N ALA A 35 1.75 7.55 34.60
CA ALA A 35 0.74 8.24 33.81
C ALA A 35 0.32 9.57 34.46
N ALA A 36 0.33 10.65 33.68
CA ALA A 36 -0.21 11.94 34.10
C ALA A 36 -1.75 11.88 34.24
N PRO A 37 -2.34 12.57 35.23
CA PRO A 37 -3.75 12.45 35.55
C PRO A 37 -4.66 13.08 34.48
N GLY A 38 -5.74 12.36 34.18
CA GLY A 38 -6.73 12.69 33.16
C GLY A 38 -7.49 13.99 33.46
N ARG A 39 -7.75 14.76 32.40
CA ARG A 39 -8.77 15.81 32.41
C ARG A 39 -10.11 15.22 32.00
N CYS A 40 -11.04 15.33 32.93
CA CYS A 40 -12.47 15.11 32.78
C CYS A 40 -13.03 16.06 31.71
N SER A 41 -13.79 15.55 30.74
CA SER A 41 -14.73 16.35 29.96
C SER A 41 -15.90 15.44 29.61
N THR A 42 -16.93 15.59 30.43
CA THR A 42 -18.29 15.17 30.18
C THR A 42 -18.81 15.82 28.91
N ASP A 43 -19.29 15.02 27.96
CA ASP A 43 -20.47 15.38 27.17
C ASP A 43 -21.02 14.12 26.48
N ARG A 44 -22.20 13.72 26.96
CA ARG A 44 -22.99 12.59 26.48
C ARG A 44 -24.22 13.17 25.80
N PRO A 45 -24.50 12.90 24.52
CA PRO A 45 -25.79 13.26 23.94
C PRO A 45 -26.86 12.21 24.34
N PRO A 46 -28.13 12.62 24.52
CA PRO A 46 -29.19 11.77 25.05
C PRO A 46 -29.75 10.78 24.00
N PRO A 47 -30.40 9.67 24.44
CA PRO A 47 -31.05 8.73 23.53
C PRO A 47 -32.42 9.24 23.08
N ALA A 48 -32.71 9.10 21.78
CA ALA A 48 -34.03 9.35 21.22
C ALA A 48 -35.02 8.26 21.68
N ARG A 49 -36.13 8.71 22.29
CA ARG A 49 -37.32 7.92 22.59
C ARG A 49 -38.07 7.55 21.31
N GLY A 50 -38.64 6.36 21.32
CA GLY A 50 -39.39 5.77 20.21
C GLY A 50 -40.81 6.29 20.04
N TYR A 51 -41.41 5.82 18.96
CA TYR A 51 -42.85 5.70 18.76
C TYR A 51 -43.13 4.29 18.26
N GLY A 52 -43.98 3.57 18.99
CA GLY A 52 -44.61 2.34 18.51
C GLY A 52 -45.93 2.63 17.81
N ARG A 53 -46.31 1.70 16.93
CA ARG A 53 -47.69 1.24 16.62
C ARG A 53 -47.55 0.16 15.54
N THR A 54 -47.75 -1.11 15.89
CA THR A 54 -48.99 -1.93 15.88
C THR A 54 -48.92 -2.97 14.76
N ALA A 55 -49.32 -4.18 15.15
CA ALA A 55 -49.32 -5.41 14.38
C ALA A 55 -50.21 -5.37 13.13
N ASP A 56 -49.90 -6.22 12.16
CA ASP A 56 -50.88 -7.17 11.63
C ASP A 56 -50.24 -8.47 11.15
N LYS A 57 -50.91 -9.58 11.48
CA LYS A 57 -50.62 -10.95 11.09
C LYS A 57 -51.24 -11.24 9.73
N ALA A 58 -50.55 -11.95 8.85
CA ALA A 58 -51.20 -12.87 7.93
C ALA A 58 -50.25 -13.99 7.48
N SER A 59 -50.80 -15.20 7.55
CA SER A 59 -50.36 -16.54 7.22
C SER A 59 -49.91 -16.71 5.75
N GLY A 60 -49.01 -17.68 5.48
CA GLY A 60 -48.67 -18.17 4.12
C GLY A 60 -49.79 -19.01 3.46
N PRO A 61 -49.53 -19.89 2.46
CA PRO A 61 -48.24 -20.56 2.15
C PRO A 61 -47.93 -20.85 0.64
N SER A 62 -46.75 -21.46 0.41
CA SER A 62 -46.39 -22.48 -0.62
C SER A 62 -46.42 -22.19 -2.13
N GLY A 63 -45.34 -22.61 -2.83
CA GLY A 63 -45.46 -23.16 -4.20
C GLY A 63 -44.34 -22.86 -5.22
N LEU A 64 -43.32 -23.73 -5.25
CA LEU A 64 -42.66 -24.39 -6.40
C LEU A 64 -42.42 -23.69 -7.77
N ALA A 65 -41.23 -24.01 -8.31
CA ALA A 65 -40.88 -24.28 -9.74
C ALA A 65 -40.12 -23.20 -10.56
N LEU A 66 -38.82 -23.48 -10.77
CA LEU A 66 -38.09 -23.34 -12.05
C LEU A 66 -38.63 -24.40 -13.05
N PRO A 67 -38.39 -24.38 -14.40
CA PRO A 67 -37.18 -23.89 -15.08
C PRO A 67 -37.41 -23.27 -16.50
N GLY A 68 -36.32 -22.88 -17.20
CA GLY A 68 -36.36 -22.84 -18.68
C GLY A 68 -35.42 -21.86 -19.39
N ARG A 69 -34.33 -22.41 -19.93
CA ARG A 69 -33.44 -21.82 -20.96
C ARG A 69 -34.19 -21.13 -22.10
N ARG A 70 -33.60 -20.05 -22.65
CA ARG A 70 -33.46 -19.87 -24.11
C ARG A 70 -32.30 -18.92 -24.46
N GLU A 71 -31.29 -19.49 -25.12
CA GLU A 71 -30.35 -18.76 -25.97
C GLU A 71 -31.10 -18.17 -27.18
N ARG A 72 -30.76 -16.94 -27.56
CA ARG A 72 -30.65 -16.52 -28.96
C ARG A 72 -29.80 -15.26 -29.08
N ARG A 73 -28.81 -15.35 -29.97
CA ARG A 73 -27.99 -14.26 -30.50
C ARG A 73 -28.85 -13.24 -31.24
N SER A 74 -28.51 -11.95 -31.11
CA SER A 74 -28.32 -11.05 -32.26
C SER A 74 -27.88 -9.63 -31.84
N LYS A 75 -26.73 -9.23 -32.39
CA LYS A 75 -26.31 -7.90 -32.88
C LYS A 75 -27.03 -6.64 -32.39
N GLY A 76 -26.23 -5.63 -32.03
CA GLY A 76 -26.33 -4.31 -32.67
C GLY A 76 -26.77 -3.15 -31.79
N GLU A 77 -25.86 -2.18 -31.70
CA GLU A 77 -26.11 -0.74 -31.52
C GLU A 77 -26.27 -0.11 -30.14
N ALA A 78 -25.62 1.05 -30.09
CA ALA A 78 -25.33 1.88 -28.94
C ALA A 78 -26.49 2.82 -28.61
N ALA A 79 -26.74 3.03 -27.32
CA ALA A 79 -27.30 4.27 -26.83
C ALA A 79 -26.90 4.51 -25.36
N ARG A 80 -26.57 5.78 -25.12
CA ARG A 80 -26.05 6.45 -23.91
C ARG A 80 -26.75 6.07 -22.59
N PRO A 81 -26.08 6.21 -21.43
CA PRO A 81 -26.74 6.56 -20.20
C PRO A 81 -26.66 8.07 -19.93
N GLU A 82 -27.84 8.59 -19.64
CA GLU A 82 -28.18 9.86 -19.06
C GLU A 82 -27.63 9.94 -17.62
N GLN A 83 -26.86 10.98 -17.29
CA GLN A 83 -26.61 11.39 -15.91
C GLN A 83 -26.75 12.90 -15.79
N ALA A 84 -27.81 13.31 -15.11
CA ALA A 84 -27.99 14.65 -14.58
C ALA A 84 -27.03 14.90 -13.41
N PRO A 85 -26.40 16.08 -13.28
CA PRO A 85 -25.69 16.45 -12.07
C PRO A 85 -26.61 17.19 -11.10
N LEU A 86 -26.77 16.63 -9.90
CA LEU A 86 -27.25 17.36 -8.74
C LEU A 86 -26.16 18.30 -8.24
N THR A 87 -26.56 19.55 -8.14
CA THR A 87 -25.86 20.69 -7.53
C THR A 87 -25.60 20.47 -6.04
N SER A 88 -24.38 20.76 -5.56
CA SER A 88 -24.12 21.71 -4.46
C SER A 88 -22.72 21.51 -3.85
N ALA A 89 -21.81 22.46 -4.07
CA ALA A 89 -20.77 22.79 -3.11
C ALA A 89 -20.34 24.26 -3.33
N ARG A 90 -20.62 25.10 -2.34
CA ARG A 90 -20.23 26.52 -2.32
C ARG A 90 -18.72 26.68 -2.20
N PRO A 91 -18.13 27.74 -2.79
CA PRO A 91 -16.75 28.15 -2.53
C PRO A 91 -16.68 29.06 -1.30
N HIS A 92 -15.55 29.03 -0.59
CA HIS A 92 -14.84 30.19 -0.02
C HIS A 92 -14.07 29.82 1.26
N ARG A 93 -12.73 29.86 1.16
CA ARG A 93 -11.84 30.65 2.05
C ARG A 93 -10.40 30.38 1.66
N ARG A 94 -9.86 31.17 0.72
CA ARG A 94 -8.42 31.44 0.56
C ARG A 94 -8.17 32.61 -0.39
N VAL A 95 -8.92 33.69 -0.20
CA VAL A 95 -8.63 35.01 -0.80
C VAL A 95 -8.13 35.91 0.32
N SER A 96 -6.92 35.67 0.84
CA SER A 96 -6.35 36.56 1.87
C SER A 96 -4.83 36.74 1.82
N TRP A 97 -4.11 35.97 1.01
CA TRP A 97 -2.64 36.11 0.92
C TRP A 97 -2.18 37.08 -0.18
N GLN A 98 -2.87 37.17 -1.30
CA GLN A 98 -2.46 38.04 -2.42
C GLN A 98 -2.72 39.54 -2.18
N ARG A 99 -3.72 39.92 -1.38
CA ARG A 99 -4.04 41.35 -1.10
C ARG A 99 -3.04 42.03 -0.15
N ARG A 100 -2.22 41.29 0.59
CA ARG A 100 -1.19 41.86 1.49
C ARG A 100 0.16 42.10 0.80
N ALA A 101 0.48 41.37 -0.26
CA ALA A 101 1.71 41.59 -1.02
C ALA A 101 1.67 42.86 -1.88
N GLN A 102 0.48 43.24 -2.37
CA GLN A 102 0.30 44.39 -3.26
C GLN A 102 0.31 45.75 -2.56
N ARG A 103 0.10 45.81 -1.24
CA ARG A 103 0.16 47.06 -0.45
C ARG A 103 1.57 47.45 0.02
N ARG A 104 2.57 46.59 -0.15
CA ARG A 104 3.97 46.89 0.24
C ARG A 104 4.88 47.35 -0.89
N ALA A 105 4.40 47.34 -2.15
CA ALA A 105 5.20 47.74 -3.32
C ALA A 105 4.98 49.19 -3.79
N CYS A 106 4.09 49.96 -3.15
CA CYS A 106 3.82 51.36 -3.52
C CYS A 106 4.38 52.41 -2.53
N ALA A 107 5.27 52.04 -1.62
CA ALA A 107 5.83 52.96 -0.61
C ALA A 107 7.28 53.40 -0.91
N SER A 108 7.76 53.29 -2.15
CA SER A 108 9.15 53.61 -2.52
C SER A 108 9.30 54.55 -3.72
N ALA A 109 8.27 55.31 -4.07
CA ALA A 109 8.38 56.40 -5.04
C ALA A 109 7.79 57.66 -4.40
N GLY A 110 8.65 58.50 -3.84
CA GLY A 110 8.26 59.80 -3.30
C GLY A 110 7.72 60.69 -4.41
N ALA A 111 6.44 61.05 -4.31
CA ALA A 111 5.84 62.16 -5.03
C ALA A 111 4.69 62.72 -4.17
N VAL A 112 4.81 64.00 -3.84
CA VAL A 112 3.86 64.79 -3.06
C VAL A 112 2.56 64.92 -3.85
N CYS A 113 1.43 64.57 -3.24
CA CYS A 113 0.10 64.87 -3.75
C CYS A 113 -0.20 66.37 -3.54
N SER A 114 -0.59 67.08 -4.60
CA SER A 114 -1.42 68.27 -4.48
C SER A 114 -2.69 68.11 -5.32
N ALA A 115 -3.79 68.62 -4.78
CA ALA A 115 -5.15 68.31 -5.15
C ALA A 115 -5.73 69.27 -6.21
N ARG A 116 -6.75 68.75 -6.91
CA ARG A 116 -7.77 69.43 -7.75
C ARG A 116 -7.38 69.74 -9.20
N GLY A 117 -8.27 69.33 -10.10
CA GLY A 117 -8.32 69.78 -11.49
C GLY A 117 -8.79 68.67 -12.42
N ALA A 118 -10.10 68.63 -12.69
CA ALA A 118 -10.67 67.80 -13.74
C ALA A 118 -10.21 68.30 -15.12
N CYS A 119 -9.97 67.39 -16.06
CA CYS A 119 -10.28 67.59 -17.47
C CYS A 119 -10.58 66.22 -18.09
N ALA A 120 -11.83 66.09 -18.54
CA ALA A 120 -12.25 65.05 -19.45
C ALA A 120 -11.84 65.49 -20.87
N GLU A 121 -10.97 64.72 -21.52
CA GLU A 121 -10.71 64.88 -22.95
C GLU A 121 -10.59 63.52 -23.63
N GLY A 122 -11.49 63.31 -24.59
CA GLY A 122 -11.18 62.68 -25.87
C GLY A 122 -10.71 61.22 -25.85
N ALA A 123 -11.67 60.30 -25.76
CA ALA A 123 -11.47 58.94 -26.25
C ALA A 123 -11.38 58.96 -27.78
N ALA A 124 -10.20 59.28 -28.32
CA ALA A 124 -9.80 58.80 -29.63
C ALA A 124 -9.26 57.39 -29.43
N ALA A 125 -10.05 56.39 -29.84
CA ALA A 125 -9.62 55.00 -29.91
C ALA A 125 -8.52 54.86 -30.97
N ALA A 126 -7.30 55.26 -30.63
CA ALA A 126 -6.11 54.80 -31.30
C ALA A 126 -6.08 53.28 -31.12
N MET A 127 -6.14 52.54 -32.22
CA MET A 127 -5.92 51.09 -32.26
C MET A 127 -4.52 50.82 -31.72
N ALA A 128 -4.39 50.69 -30.40
CA ALA A 128 -3.17 50.30 -29.75
C ALA A 128 -2.78 48.92 -30.30
N GLU A 129 -1.67 48.84 -31.02
CA GLU A 129 -1.09 47.56 -31.40
C GLU A 129 -1.00 46.69 -30.14
N PRO A 130 -1.46 45.43 -30.18
CA PRO A 130 -1.52 44.60 -28.99
C PRO A 130 -0.10 44.41 -28.45
N ALA A 131 0.16 45.03 -27.29
CA ALA A 131 1.45 44.97 -26.62
C ALA A 131 1.90 43.51 -26.50
N LEU A 132 3.08 43.21 -27.07
CA LEU A 132 3.63 41.86 -27.06
C LEU A 132 4.00 41.48 -25.62
N CYS A 133 3.41 40.40 -25.12
CA CYS A 133 3.75 39.83 -23.82
C CYS A 133 4.59 38.56 -24.02
N ALA A 134 5.62 38.37 -23.19
CA ALA A 134 6.50 37.20 -23.25
C ALA A 134 5.99 36.10 -22.32
N PHE A 135 5.98 34.84 -22.78
CA PHE A 135 5.53 33.67 -22.03
C PHE A 135 6.56 32.55 -22.09
N ARG A 136 6.54 31.64 -21.11
CA ARG A 136 7.37 30.43 -21.08
C ARG A 136 6.52 29.22 -21.44
N VAL A 137 6.66 28.68 -22.63
CA VAL A 137 5.85 27.56 -23.11
C VAL A 137 6.67 26.28 -23.10
N ARG A 138 6.10 25.19 -22.60
CA ARG A 138 6.67 23.83 -22.70
C ARG A 138 5.66 22.88 -23.34
N GLY A 139 6.15 21.77 -23.88
CA GLY A 139 5.29 20.65 -24.25
C GLY A 139 4.92 19.82 -23.02
N ARG A 140 3.90 18.96 -23.17
CA ARG A 140 3.45 18.04 -22.12
C ARG A 140 4.60 17.18 -21.58
N CYS A 141 5.29 16.47 -22.49
CA CYS A 141 6.31 15.48 -22.12
C CYS A 141 7.73 16.06 -22.01
N GLY A 142 7.99 17.27 -22.50
CA GLY A 142 9.34 17.84 -22.58
C GLY A 142 9.74 18.66 -21.33
N PRO A 143 10.99 18.55 -20.85
CA PRO A 143 11.52 19.45 -19.81
C PRO A 143 11.89 20.84 -20.37
N ARG A 144 12.01 20.95 -21.70
CA ARG A 144 12.46 22.16 -22.39
C ARG A 144 11.36 23.23 -22.41
N LYS A 145 11.69 24.40 -21.87
CA LYS A 145 10.86 25.61 -21.89
C LYS A 145 11.35 26.55 -22.98
N PHE A 146 10.43 27.19 -23.68
CA PHE A 146 10.70 28.14 -24.75
C PHE A 146 10.09 29.50 -24.39
N GLY A 147 10.87 30.56 -24.54
CA GLY A 147 10.35 31.92 -24.46
C GLY A 147 9.60 32.27 -25.74
N VAL A 148 8.32 32.61 -25.65
CA VAL A 148 7.50 33.00 -26.81
C VAL A 148 6.78 34.30 -26.53
N ALA A 149 7.01 35.32 -27.36
CA ALA A 149 6.31 36.59 -27.28
C ALA A 149 5.10 36.63 -28.21
N ALA A 150 3.94 37.05 -27.71
CA ALA A 150 2.71 37.14 -28.48
C ALA A 150 1.76 38.21 -27.90
N GLY A 151 0.99 38.86 -28.80
CA GLY A 151 -0.05 39.83 -28.43
C GLY A 151 -1.48 39.25 -28.48
N SER A 152 -1.64 37.97 -28.82
CA SER A 152 -2.93 37.26 -28.81
C SER A 152 -2.73 35.77 -28.53
N LEU A 153 -3.75 35.09 -28.01
CA LEU A 153 -3.68 33.65 -27.73
C LEU A 153 -3.48 32.86 -29.02
N ARG A 154 -4.18 33.21 -30.11
CA ARG A 154 -4.01 32.58 -31.42
C ARG A 154 -2.60 32.79 -31.99
N GLY A 155 -2.00 33.96 -31.73
CA GLY A 155 -0.61 34.24 -32.09
C GLY A 155 0.36 33.37 -31.32
N LEU A 156 0.16 33.24 -30.01
CA LEU A 156 0.97 32.41 -29.13
C LEU A 156 0.88 30.93 -29.53
N LEU A 157 -0.34 30.41 -29.71
CA LEU A 157 -0.59 29.02 -30.08
C LEU A 157 0.10 28.65 -31.40
N ARG A 158 -0.03 29.49 -32.44
CA ARG A 158 0.66 29.27 -33.73
C ARG A 158 2.17 29.19 -33.59
N LYS A 159 2.78 30.11 -32.84
CA LYS A 159 4.23 30.13 -32.61
C LYS A 159 4.67 28.88 -31.83
N SER A 160 3.95 28.53 -30.76
CA SER A 160 4.26 27.37 -29.93
C SER A 160 4.11 26.05 -30.69
N CYS A 161 3.03 25.87 -31.47
CA CYS A 161 2.83 24.69 -32.32
C CYS A 161 3.96 24.53 -33.34
N ARG A 162 4.40 25.63 -33.97
CA ARG A 162 5.52 25.60 -34.93
C ARG A 162 6.85 25.23 -34.25
N LEU A 163 7.10 25.76 -33.05
CA LEU A 163 8.32 25.47 -32.27
C LEU A 163 8.39 24.01 -31.82
N MET A 164 7.25 23.42 -31.46
CA MET A 164 7.16 22.06 -30.91
C MET A 164 6.67 21.03 -31.93
N GLN A 165 6.53 21.41 -33.20
CA GLN A 165 6.08 20.56 -34.31
C GLN A 165 4.74 19.84 -34.04
N LEU A 166 3.79 20.53 -33.40
CA LEU A 166 2.44 20.01 -33.12
C LEU A 166 1.42 20.57 -34.12
N PRO A 167 0.37 19.78 -34.47
CA PRO A 167 -0.69 20.25 -35.35
C PRO A 167 -1.46 21.39 -34.68
N LEU A 168 -1.69 22.49 -35.41
CA LEU A 168 -2.49 23.60 -34.90
C LEU A 168 -3.95 23.19 -34.58
N PRO A 169 -4.63 22.39 -35.43
CA PRO A 169 -5.99 21.94 -35.12
C PRO A 169 -6.02 21.04 -33.88
N GLY A 170 -6.89 21.38 -32.92
CA GLY A 170 -7.06 20.63 -31.67
C GLY A 170 -6.01 20.91 -30.59
N SER A 171 -4.95 21.67 -30.90
CA SER A 171 -3.97 22.11 -29.92
C SER A 171 -4.48 23.24 -29.04
N ARG A 172 -4.09 23.19 -27.76
CA ARG A 172 -4.57 24.11 -26.71
C ARG A 172 -3.41 24.53 -25.82
N LEU A 173 -3.58 25.66 -25.15
CA LEU A 173 -2.66 26.14 -24.11
C LEU A 173 -3.38 26.15 -22.78
N CYS A 174 -2.69 25.72 -21.74
CA CYS A 174 -3.18 25.79 -20.36
C CYS A 174 -2.08 26.31 -19.43
N LEU A 175 -2.49 26.76 -18.24
CA LEU A 175 -1.55 27.12 -17.18
C LEU A 175 -0.79 25.89 -16.69
N TYR A 176 0.49 26.08 -16.42
CA TYR A 176 1.32 25.01 -15.84
C TYR A 176 0.89 24.64 -14.42
N GLU A 177 0.43 25.61 -13.63
CA GLU A 177 0.14 25.41 -12.20
C GLU A 177 -1.02 24.45 -11.94
N ASP A 178 -2.11 24.60 -12.69
CA ASP A 178 -3.38 23.91 -12.42
C ASP A 178 -4.06 23.31 -13.66
N GLY A 179 -3.53 23.54 -14.87
CA GLY A 179 -4.12 23.04 -16.11
C GLY A 179 -5.31 23.85 -16.62
N THR A 180 -5.56 25.05 -16.08
CA THR A 180 -6.63 25.93 -16.59
C THR A 180 -6.40 26.26 -18.06
N GLU A 181 -7.33 25.87 -18.93
CA GLU A 181 -7.27 26.18 -20.36
C GLU A 181 -7.41 27.69 -20.60
N LEU A 182 -6.59 28.21 -21.51
CA LEU A 182 -6.58 29.63 -21.83
C LEU A 182 -7.71 29.98 -22.79
N THR A 183 -8.47 31.02 -22.41
CA THR A 183 -9.34 31.79 -23.31
C THR A 183 -8.67 33.11 -23.67
N GLU A 184 -9.07 33.76 -24.77
CA GLU A 184 -8.48 35.04 -25.18
C GLU A 184 -8.67 36.13 -24.11
N SER A 185 -9.81 36.14 -23.41
CA SER A 185 -10.07 37.07 -22.30
C SER A 185 -9.14 36.80 -21.12
N TYR A 186 -8.90 35.53 -20.79
CA TYR A 186 -8.02 35.18 -19.68
C TYR A 186 -6.55 35.45 -20.01
N PHE A 187 -6.13 35.14 -21.25
CA PHE A 187 -4.79 35.40 -21.76
C PHE A 187 -4.34 36.86 -21.56
N ARG A 188 -5.23 37.83 -21.79
CA ARG A 188 -4.94 39.27 -21.62
C ARG A 188 -4.69 39.69 -20.17
N THR A 189 -5.14 38.88 -19.21
CA THR A 189 -4.96 39.15 -17.76
C THR A 189 -3.68 38.52 -17.20
N LEU A 190 -3.01 37.65 -17.97
CA LEU A 190 -1.85 36.92 -17.49
C LEU A 190 -0.61 37.83 -17.38
N PRO A 191 0.18 37.69 -16.30
CA PRO A 191 1.42 38.43 -16.17
C PRO A 191 2.47 37.95 -17.19
N PRO A 192 3.44 38.80 -17.56
CA PRO A 192 4.60 38.38 -18.32
C PRO A 192 5.34 37.22 -17.64
N GLN A 193 5.95 36.36 -18.45
CA GLN A 193 6.72 35.18 -18.05
C GLN A 193 5.90 34.07 -17.38
N THR A 194 4.57 34.09 -17.51
CA THR A 194 3.70 32.99 -17.09
C THR A 194 4.10 31.69 -17.80
N GLU A 195 4.15 30.59 -17.05
CA GLU A 195 4.48 29.26 -17.56
C GLU A 195 3.23 28.57 -18.12
N LEU A 196 3.32 28.11 -19.36
CA LEU A 196 2.22 27.52 -20.11
C LEU A 196 2.61 26.16 -20.67
N VAL A 197 1.62 25.27 -20.77
CA VAL A 197 1.78 23.95 -21.37
C VAL A 197 0.99 23.89 -22.66
N LEU A 198 1.68 23.56 -23.74
CA LEU A 198 1.07 23.25 -25.04
C LEU A 198 0.62 21.79 -25.04
N LEU A 199 -0.66 21.59 -25.32
CA LEU A 199 -1.32 20.30 -25.40
C LEU A 199 -1.71 19.99 -26.85
N GLY A 200 -1.48 18.75 -27.26
CA GLY A 200 -1.98 18.18 -28.50
C GLY A 200 -3.46 17.74 -28.39
N PRO A 201 -4.06 17.29 -29.50
CA PRO A 201 -5.42 16.77 -29.50
C PRO A 201 -5.60 15.60 -28.51
N GLY A 202 -6.55 15.71 -27.59
CA GLY A 202 -6.86 14.67 -26.60
C GLY A 202 -5.91 14.61 -25.39
N GLU A 203 -4.90 15.47 -25.33
CA GLU A 203 -4.02 15.56 -24.16
C GLU A 203 -4.63 16.43 -23.06
N SER A 204 -4.31 16.11 -21.80
CA SER A 204 -4.71 16.86 -20.62
C SER A 204 -3.51 17.21 -19.74
N TRP A 205 -3.64 18.30 -18.97
CA TRP A 205 -2.66 18.71 -17.97
C TRP A 205 -3.35 18.94 -16.62
N HIS A 206 -2.77 18.42 -15.55
CA HIS A 206 -3.33 18.50 -14.18
C HIS A 206 -2.31 19.09 -13.20
N GLY A 207 -1.50 20.04 -13.68
CA GLY A 207 -0.45 20.66 -12.86
C GLY A 207 0.63 19.67 -12.45
N CYS A 208 1.06 19.75 -11.19
CA CYS A 208 2.12 18.91 -10.65
C CYS A 208 1.81 17.40 -10.72
N ALA A 209 0.53 17.00 -10.77
CA ALA A 209 0.15 15.60 -10.90
C ALA A 209 0.64 15.00 -12.23
N SER A 210 0.64 15.79 -13.32
CA SER A 210 1.16 15.34 -14.61
C SER A 210 2.68 15.17 -14.63
N ASP A 211 3.43 15.97 -13.85
CA ASP A 211 4.87 15.75 -13.70
C ASP A 211 5.16 14.51 -12.83
N ILE A 212 4.35 14.22 -11.81
CA ILE A 212 4.43 12.99 -11.02
C ILE A 212 4.14 11.78 -11.91
N GLU A 213 3.06 11.80 -12.69
CA GLU A 213 2.71 10.72 -13.61
C GLU A 213 3.84 10.44 -14.60
N ARG A 214 4.42 11.50 -15.20
CA ARG A 214 5.59 11.36 -16.07
C ARG A 214 6.78 10.74 -15.35
N PHE A 215 7.03 11.15 -14.10
CA PHE A 215 8.10 10.55 -13.30
C PHE A 215 7.84 9.07 -13.02
N LEU A 216 6.60 8.67 -12.72
CA LEU A 216 6.22 7.26 -12.53
C LEU A 216 6.35 6.45 -13.83
N VAL A 217 6.04 7.02 -14.99
CA VAL A 217 6.29 6.36 -16.29
C VAL A 217 7.79 6.17 -16.54
N ALA A 218 8.60 7.19 -16.27
CA ALA A 218 10.06 7.08 -16.37
C ALA A 218 10.63 6.06 -15.38
N PHE A 219 10.06 5.96 -14.17
CA PHE A 219 10.40 4.96 -13.17
C PHE A 219 10.22 3.53 -13.72
N CYS A 220 9.12 3.25 -14.41
CA CYS A 220 8.85 1.91 -14.96
C CYS A 220 9.65 1.60 -16.24
N THR A 221 10.05 2.61 -17.02
CA THR A 221 10.65 2.39 -18.35
C THR A 221 12.16 2.64 -18.41
N GLN A 222 12.70 3.43 -17.47
CA GLN A 222 14.08 3.91 -17.44
C GLN A 222 14.71 3.78 -16.04
N GLY A 223 14.33 2.74 -15.29
CA GLY A 223 14.70 2.55 -13.88
C GLY A 223 16.20 2.73 -13.60
N GLU A 224 17.07 2.08 -14.36
CA GLU A 224 18.54 2.17 -14.20
C GLU A 224 19.07 3.60 -14.36
N ALA A 225 18.59 4.34 -15.37
CA ALA A 225 19.01 5.72 -15.58
C ALA A 225 18.55 6.64 -14.43
N VAL A 226 17.35 6.38 -13.89
CA VAL A 226 16.82 7.10 -12.72
C VAL A 226 17.64 6.77 -11.46
N VAL A 227 18.02 5.51 -11.25
CA VAL A 227 18.90 5.09 -10.13
C VAL A 227 20.24 5.80 -10.21
N GLU A 228 20.88 5.80 -11.37
CA GLU A 228 22.19 6.43 -11.55
C GLU A 228 22.13 7.94 -11.31
N ALA A 229 21.07 8.61 -11.81
CA ALA A 229 20.83 10.02 -11.53
C ALA A 229 20.59 10.26 -10.02
N ALA A 230 19.82 9.41 -9.36
CA ALA A 230 19.56 9.52 -7.92
C ALA A 230 20.82 9.31 -7.08
N ARG A 231 21.71 8.37 -7.47
CA ARG A 231 23.01 8.15 -6.81
C ARG A 231 23.90 9.38 -6.91
N LYS A 232 24.01 9.98 -8.10
CA LYS A 232 24.77 11.23 -8.30
C LYS A 232 24.23 12.37 -7.44
N LEU A 233 22.91 12.54 -7.40
CA LEU A 233 22.28 13.55 -6.54
C LEU A 233 22.52 13.29 -5.05
N LEU A 234 22.55 12.02 -4.63
CA LEU A 234 22.75 11.65 -3.23
C LEU A 234 24.18 11.93 -2.75
N SER A 235 25.19 11.78 -3.60
CA SER A 235 26.61 11.95 -3.23
C SER A 235 26.93 13.31 -2.60
N ASP A 236 26.35 14.39 -3.12
CA ASP A 236 26.61 15.76 -2.66
C ASP A 236 25.49 16.34 -1.78
N GLU A 237 24.38 15.61 -1.60
CA GLU A 237 23.21 16.09 -0.86
C GLU A 237 23.47 16.12 0.65
N ARG A 238 23.10 17.21 1.31
CA ARG A 238 23.29 17.41 2.76
C ARG A 238 21.98 17.48 3.53
N ALA A 239 20.86 17.77 2.87
CA ALA A 239 19.58 17.89 3.56
C ALA A 239 19.04 16.49 3.91
N PRO A 240 18.83 16.15 5.20
CA PRO A 240 18.46 14.79 5.61
C PRO A 240 17.18 14.28 4.95
N ARG A 241 16.19 15.16 4.77
CA ARG A 241 14.93 14.80 4.10
C ARG A 241 15.15 14.41 2.63
N ARG A 242 16.06 15.09 1.93
CA ARG A 242 16.36 14.84 0.52
C ARG A 242 17.20 13.58 0.36
N GLN A 243 18.19 13.40 1.24
CA GLN A 243 18.96 12.15 1.32
C GLN A 243 18.04 10.94 1.52
N ARG A 244 17.09 11.01 2.46
CA ARG A 244 16.13 9.94 2.70
C ARG A 244 15.29 9.62 1.47
N LEU A 245 14.72 10.63 0.82
CA LEU A 245 13.92 10.42 -0.40
C LEU A 245 14.73 9.78 -1.53
N LEU A 246 15.99 10.20 -1.72
CA LEU A 246 16.88 9.63 -2.73
C LEU A 246 17.30 8.20 -2.37
N ALA A 247 17.62 7.94 -1.11
CA ALA A 247 17.95 6.60 -0.63
C ALA A 247 16.75 5.64 -0.77
N ASP A 248 15.56 6.06 -0.36
CA ASP A 248 14.32 5.30 -0.53
C ASP A 248 14.05 5.03 -2.03
N LEU A 249 14.27 6.02 -2.90
CA LEU A 249 14.10 5.85 -4.35
C LEU A 249 15.09 4.82 -4.92
N ILE A 250 16.38 4.95 -4.58
CA ILE A 250 17.42 4.02 -5.03
C ILE A 250 17.13 2.61 -4.53
N HIS A 251 16.73 2.46 -3.27
CA HIS A 251 16.38 1.18 -2.66
C HIS A 251 15.23 0.49 -3.42
N ASN A 252 14.14 1.22 -3.68
CA ASN A 252 12.97 0.66 -4.36
C ASN A 252 13.24 0.30 -5.84
N LEU A 253 14.21 0.96 -6.48
CA LEU A 253 14.55 0.70 -7.89
C LEU A 253 15.70 -0.29 -8.08
N SER A 254 16.59 -0.44 -7.09
CA SER A 254 17.69 -1.40 -7.15
C SER A 254 17.18 -2.80 -6.81
N GLU A 255 16.35 -3.35 -7.69
CA GLU A 255 15.68 -4.64 -7.53
C GLU A 255 16.10 -5.65 -8.59
N ASN A 256 16.03 -6.93 -8.23
CA ASN A 256 16.23 -8.05 -9.14
C ASN A 256 15.12 -9.09 -8.92
N ILE A 257 13.87 -8.68 -9.13
CA ILE A 257 12.69 -9.53 -8.89
C ILE A 257 12.73 -10.80 -9.75
N LEU A 258 13.18 -10.70 -11.00
CA LEU A 258 13.13 -11.83 -11.94
C LEU A 258 14.09 -12.96 -11.56
N ALA A 259 15.25 -12.63 -10.99
CA ALA A 259 16.17 -13.63 -10.46
C ALA A 259 15.52 -14.41 -9.31
N GLU A 260 15.76 -15.71 -9.29
CA GLU A 260 15.11 -16.62 -8.37
C GLU A 260 16.07 -17.60 -7.72
N ASP A 261 17.09 -18.03 -8.46
CA ASP A 261 18.12 -18.91 -7.95
C ASP A 261 19.29 -18.09 -7.36
N LYS A 262 20.04 -18.69 -6.44
CA LYS A 262 21.09 -18.00 -5.67
C LYS A 262 22.22 -17.52 -6.56
N GLU A 263 22.51 -18.27 -7.60
CA GLU A 263 23.55 -17.99 -8.59
C GLU A 263 23.23 -16.71 -9.40
N GLU A 264 21.94 -16.36 -9.53
CA GLU A 264 21.48 -15.18 -10.27
C GLU A 264 21.43 -13.91 -9.39
N ASP A 265 21.36 -14.06 -8.06
CA ASP A 265 21.21 -12.93 -7.12
C ASP A 265 21.77 -13.25 -5.73
N GLU A 266 23.09 -13.46 -5.63
CA GLU A 266 23.77 -13.81 -4.38
C GLU A 266 23.51 -12.80 -3.25
N LYS A 267 23.44 -11.51 -3.61
CA LYS A 267 23.20 -10.41 -2.67
C LYS A 267 21.89 -10.58 -1.92
N TRP A 268 20.84 -11.04 -2.60
CA TRP A 268 19.59 -11.35 -1.94
C TRP A 268 19.80 -12.38 -0.83
N PHE A 269 20.59 -13.44 -1.03
CA PHE A 269 20.80 -14.55 -0.08
C PHE A 269 21.77 -14.25 1.07
N GLU A 270 22.42 -13.09 1.10
CA GLU A 270 23.34 -12.74 2.19
C GLU A 270 22.67 -12.85 3.57
N GLY A 271 23.36 -13.53 4.49
CA GLY A 271 22.90 -13.80 5.85
C GLY A 271 21.94 -14.99 6.00
N LEU A 272 21.62 -15.70 4.92
CA LEU A 272 20.86 -16.96 5.00
C LEU A 272 21.76 -18.18 5.10
N GLU A 273 21.20 -19.26 5.65
CA GLU A 273 21.84 -20.57 5.66
C GLU A 273 22.08 -21.10 4.23
N SER A 274 23.17 -21.85 4.04
CA SER A 274 23.63 -22.35 2.74
C SER A 274 22.67 -23.34 2.05
N ARG A 275 21.71 -23.89 2.80
CA ARG A 275 20.67 -24.81 2.29
C ARG A 275 19.67 -24.13 1.34
N PHE A 276 19.50 -22.81 1.43
CA PHE A 276 18.55 -22.10 0.58
C PHE A 276 19.19 -21.78 -0.78
N LYS A 277 18.66 -22.41 -1.83
CA LYS A 277 19.14 -22.27 -3.21
C LYS A 277 18.29 -21.35 -4.07
N ASN A 278 17.02 -21.17 -3.71
CA ASN A 278 16.11 -20.28 -4.43
C ASN A 278 15.24 -19.45 -3.47
N LYS A 279 14.81 -18.28 -3.94
CA LYS A 279 14.08 -17.29 -3.12
C LYS A 279 12.77 -17.88 -2.61
N SER A 280 12.05 -18.60 -3.46
CA SER A 280 10.77 -19.24 -3.14
C SER A 280 10.90 -20.29 -2.04
N SER A 281 11.97 -21.08 -2.02
CA SER A 281 12.21 -22.06 -0.97
C SER A 281 12.41 -21.42 0.41
N TYR A 282 13.12 -20.28 0.46
CA TYR A 282 13.26 -19.51 1.69
C TYR A 282 11.93 -18.88 2.12
N MET A 283 11.20 -18.27 1.18
CA MET A 283 9.92 -17.63 1.48
C MET A 283 8.88 -18.65 1.98
N ARG A 284 8.85 -19.84 1.38
CA ARG A 284 8.07 -20.98 1.86
C ARG A 284 8.46 -21.36 3.28
N TYR A 285 9.76 -21.59 3.54
CA TYR A 285 10.26 -21.89 4.88
C TYR A 285 9.91 -20.80 5.90
N SER A 286 9.97 -19.52 5.51
CA SER A 286 9.61 -18.38 6.35
C SER A 286 8.13 -18.43 6.76
N CYS A 287 7.23 -18.72 5.83
CA CYS A 287 5.82 -18.94 6.14
C CYS A 287 5.63 -20.13 7.09
N GLU A 288 6.20 -21.29 6.74
CA GLU A 288 6.08 -22.50 7.54
C GLU A 288 6.57 -22.28 8.98
N SER A 289 7.64 -21.50 9.16
CA SER A 289 8.19 -21.17 10.47
C SER A 289 7.20 -20.38 11.33
N ARG A 290 6.44 -19.44 10.73
CA ARG A 290 5.39 -18.69 11.43
C ARG A 290 4.25 -19.61 11.89
N ILE A 291 3.77 -20.48 10.99
CA ILE A 291 2.70 -21.43 11.29
C ILE A 291 3.15 -22.47 12.34
N ARG A 292 4.39 -22.96 12.26
CA ARG A 292 5.00 -23.83 13.29
C ARG A 292 5.06 -23.14 14.66
N SER A 293 5.38 -21.85 14.71
CA SER A 293 5.34 -21.09 15.97
C SER A 293 3.93 -21.07 16.55
N TYR A 294 2.91 -20.87 15.73
CA TYR A 294 1.53 -20.91 16.19
C TYR A 294 1.19 -22.27 16.78
N MET A 295 1.58 -23.37 16.11
CA MET A 295 1.36 -24.72 16.62
C MET A 295 2.10 -24.94 17.95
N LYS A 296 3.35 -24.49 18.06
CA LYS A 296 4.14 -24.56 19.31
C LYS A 296 3.43 -23.84 20.47
N GLU A 297 2.84 -22.68 20.21
CA GLU A 297 2.09 -21.92 21.22
C GLU A 297 0.79 -22.61 21.64
N VAL A 298 0.06 -23.22 20.69
CA VAL A 298 -1.14 -24.02 20.98
C VAL A 298 -0.78 -25.24 21.83
N SER A 299 0.31 -25.93 21.48
CA SER A 299 0.84 -27.05 22.24
C SER A 299 1.30 -26.65 23.64
N SER A 300 1.97 -25.50 23.80
CA SER A 300 2.43 -25.02 25.10
C SER A 300 1.28 -24.67 26.04
N PHE A 301 0.09 -24.38 25.51
CA PHE A 301 -1.08 -24.07 26.33
C PHE A 301 -1.61 -25.27 27.13
N ILE A 302 -1.17 -26.50 26.83
CA ILE A 302 -1.58 -27.71 27.54
C ILE A 302 -1.41 -27.63 29.06
N SER A 303 -0.43 -26.86 29.54
CA SER A 303 -0.21 -26.63 30.98
C SER A 303 -1.39 -25.92 31.66
N ASN A 304 -2.08 -25.03 30.93
CA ASN A 304 -3.24 -24.28 31.41
C ASN A 304 -4.57 -25.04 31.23
N VAL A 305 -4.55 -26.20 30.57
CA VAL A 305 -5.74 -27.03 30.38
C VAL A 305 -6.00 -27.83 31.65
N HIS A 306 -7.28 -27.92 32.03
CA HIS A 306 -7.73 -28.70 33.19
C HIS A 306 -7.22 -30.15 33.12
N PRO A 307 -6.68 -30.73 34.21
CA PRO A 307 -6.02 -32.04 34.18
C PRO A 307 -6.83 -33.15 33.50
N THR A 308 -8.13 -33.22 33.77
CA THR A 308 -9.04 -34.23 33.20
C THR A 308 -9.29 -34.08 31.69
N ALA A 309 -8.97 -32.92 31.11
CA ALA A 309 -9.17 -32.61 29.70
C ALA A 309 -7.86 -32.70 28.88
N ARG A 310 -6.69 -32.82 29.53
CA ARG A 310 -5.37 -32.73 28.88
C ARG A 310 -5.15 -33.78 27.80
N ASP A 311 -5.52 -35.04 28.06
CA ASP A 311 -5.30 -36.11 27.08
C ASP A 311 -6.16 -35.93 25.82
N LYS A 312 -7.41 -35.47 25.99
CA LYS A 312 -8.30 -35.18 24.87
C LYS A 312 -7.80 -33.97 24.07
N TYR A 313 -7.36 -32.93 24.76
CA TYR A 313 -6.76 -31.75 24.13
C TYR A 313 -5.49 -32.11 23.35
N LYS A 314 -4.62 -32.94 23.94
CA LYS A 314 -3.40 -33.45 23.28
C LYS A 314 -3.72 -34.24 22.01
N ARG A 315 -4.70 -35.14 22.04
CA ARG A 315 -5.12 -35.89 20.85
C ARG A 315 -5.56 -34.96 19.72
N ILE A 316 -6.31 -33.91 20.03
CA ILE A 316 -6.74 -32.90 19.05
C ILE A 316 -5.54 -32.13 18.48
N ILE A 317 -4.58 -31.75 19.32
CA ILE A 317 -3.31 -31.13 18.89
C ILE A 317 -2.55 -32.04 17.94
N ASP A 318 -2.41 -33.33 18.26
CA ASP A 318 -1.66 -34.28 17.44
C ASP A 318 -2.30 -34.42 16.05
N ILE A 319 -3.64 -34.52 15.98
CA ILE A 319 -4.39 -34.51 14.71
C ILE A 319 -4.15 -33.23 13.91
N MET A 320 -4.20 -32.06 14.56
CA MET A 320 -3.90 -30.78 13.90
C MET A 320 -2.45 -30.71 13.41
N ALA A 321 -1.49 -31.23 14.18
CA ALA A 321 -0.08 -31.28 13.80
C ALA A 321 0.13 -32.16 12.56
N ASP A 322 -0.51 -33.32 12.50
CA ASP A 322 -0.40 -34.22 11.36
C ASP A 322 -1.06 -33.64 10.11
N LYS A 323 -2.20 -32.95 10.27
CA LYS A 323 -2.79 -32.18 9.18
C LYS A 323 -1.86 -31.05 8.70
N LEU A 324 -1.22 -30.31 9.62
CA LEU A 324 -0.25 -29.28 9.23
C LEU A 324 0.94 -29.88 8.47
N LYS A 325 1.46 -31.04 8.88
CA LYS A 325 2.53 -31.73 8.16
C LYS A 325 2.08 -32.11 6.74
N SER A 326 0.87 -32.64 6.57
CA SER A 326 0.37 -33.07 5.26
C SER A 326 0.21 -31.91 4.27
N VAL A 327 -0.12 -30.70 4.75
CA VAL A 327 -0.20 -29.47 3.95
C VAL A 327 1.07 -28.62 3.99
N LYS A 328 2.20 -29.19 4.47
CA LYS A 328 3.51 -28.50 4.56
C LYS A 328 3.41 -27.14 5.27
N TYR A 329 2.70 -27.10 6.39
CA TYR A 329 2.52 -25.91 7.24
C TYR A 329 2.07 -24.66 6.48
N ASN A 330 1.29 -24.83 5.41
CA ASN A 330 0.81 -23.75 4.53
C ASN A 330 1.93 -22.85 3.99
N GLY A 331 3.13 -23.41 3.79
CA GLY A 331 4.26 -22.68 3.25
C GLY A 331 3.97 -21.99 1.91
N CYS A 332 3.04 -22.56 1.13
CA CYS A 332 2.56 -22.04 -0.15
C CYS A 332 2.03 -20.60 -0.08
N TYR A 333 1.56 -20.11 1.08
CA TYR A 333 1.09 -18.74 1.22
C TYR A 333 2.12 -17.70 0.78
N PHE A 334 3.42 -17.96 0.99
CA PHE A 334 4.49 -17.02 0.62
C PHE A 334 5.26 -17.44 -0.63
N ASP A 335 4.83 -18.47 -1.35
CA ASP A 335 5.55 -19.00 -2.50
C ASP A 335 4.97 -18.49 -3.81
N ARG A 336 5.70 -17.59 -4.50
CA ARG A 336 5.28 -17.06 -5.81
C ARG A 336 5.24 -18.12 -6.92
N ARG A 337 5.98 -19.23 -6.78
CA ARG A 337 6.00 -20.36 -7.73
C ARG A 337 4.86 -21.37 -7.48
N GLU A 338 4.03 -21.17 -6.45
CA GLU A 338 2.85 -21.99 -6.23
C GLU A 338 1.88 -21.88 -7.41
N LYS A 339 1.44 -23.03 -7.94
CA LYS A 339 0.61 -23.08 -9.15
C LYS A 339 -0.84 -22.70 -8.85
N GLU A 340 -1.32 -23.06 -7.67
CA GLU A 340 -2.67 -22.71 -7.25
C GLU A 340 -2.71 -21.26 -6.77
N ALA A 341 -3.25 -20.38 -7.62
CA ALA A 341 -3.32 -18.95 -7.32
C ALA A 341 -4.08 -18.63 -6.02
N ALA A 342 -5.09 -19.45 -5.67
CA ALA A 342 -5.83 -19.30 -4.42
C ALA A 342 -5.02 -19.69 -3.17
N ALA A 343 -3.95 -20.47 -3.33
CA ALA A 343 -3.13 -20.96 -2.23
C ALA A 343 -1.99 -20.00 -1.84
N ARG A 344 -1.70 -18.96 -2.63
CA ARG A 344 -0.62 -18.00 -2.38
C ARG A 344 -1.17 -16.61 -2.09
N LEU A 345 -0.48 -15.85 -1.26
CA LEU A 345 -0.86 -14.49 -0.85
C LEU A 345 -0.19 -13.39 -1.69
N CYS A 346 0.57 -13.75 -2.71
CA CYS A 346 1.27 -12.83 -3.60
C CYS A 346 0.93 -13.03 -5.07
N THR A 347 1.25 -12.04 -5.90
CA THR A 347 1.19 -12.15 -7.36
C THR A 347 2.29 -13.08 -7.90
N THR A 348 2.27 -13.42 -9.20
CA THR A 348 3.28 -14.30 -9.85
C THR A 348 4.69 -13.75 -9.73
N GLU A 349 4.81 -12.43 -9.59
CA GLU A 349 6.06 -11.70 -9.44
C GLU A 349 6.51 -11.62 -7.97
N GLY A 350 5.64 -12.00 -7.02
CA GLY A 350 5.93 -11.96 -5.58
C GLY A 350 5.43 -10.72 -4.85
N TRP A 351 4.53 -9.92 -5.43
CA TRP A 351 3.94 -8.77 -4.75
C TRP A 351 2.90 -9.19 -3.71
N PHE A 352 3.14 -8.83 -2.45
CA PHE A 352 2.18 -8.98 -1.35
C PHE A 352 1.47 -7.65 -1.12
N SER A 353 0.15 -7.73 -0.89
CA SER A 353 -0.67 -6.58 -0.54
C SER A 353 -1.21 -6.75 0.88
N CYS A 354 -1.15 -5.67 1.67
CA CYS A 354 -1.71 -5.67 3.02
C CYS A 354 -3.24 -5.83 2.96
N GLN A 355 -3.77 -6.78 3.73
CA GLN A 355 -5.20 -7.08 3.79
C GLN A 355 -5.97 -6.17 4.78
N GLY A 356 -5.30 -5.13 5.29
CA GLY A 356 -5.87 -4.18 6.26
C GLY A 356 -5.94 -4.73 7.68
N PRO A 357 -6.21 -3.86 8.68
CA PRO A 357 -6.39 -4.30 10.05
C PRO A 357 -7.55 -5.30 10.19
N PHE A 358 -7.60 -6.06 11.29
CA PHE A 358 -8.61 -7.09 11.50
C PHE A 358 -10.06 -6.60 11.32
N ASP A 359 -10.32 -5.33 11.67
CA ASP A 359 -11.63 -4.66 11.65
C ASP A 359 -11.95 -3.89 10.36
N ARG A 360 -11.17 -4.10 9.28
CA ARG A 360 -11.44 -3.51 7.96
C ARG A 360 -11.19 -4.51 6.84
N ASP A 361 -11.91 -4.34 5.74
CA ASP A 361 -11.78 -5.24 4.59
C ASP A 361 -10.52 -4.96 3.76
N GLU A 362 -10.01 -3.71 3.80
CA GLU A 362 -8.88 -3.28 2.98
C GLU A 362 -7.88 -2.42 3.76
N CYS A 363 -6.65 -2.36 3.24
CA CYS A 363 -5.60 -1.48 3.78
C CYS A 363 -5.81 -0.03 3.31
N PRO A 364 -6.08 0.92 4.21
CA PRO A 364 -6.30 2.33 3.82
C PRO A 364 -5.06 2.99 3.21
N CYS A 365 -3.86 2.50 3.56
CA CYS A 365 -2.60 3.02 3.05
C CYS A 365 -2.09 2.25 1.83
N LYS A 366 -2.80 1.23 1.36
CA LYS A 366 -2.40 0.37 0.23
C LYS A 366 -0.95 -0.13 0.35
N HIS A 367 -0.54 -0.53 1.55
CA HIS A 367 0.82 -1.05 1.77
C HIS A 367 1.03 -2.29 0.89
N SER A 368 2.16 -2.32 0.19
CA SER A 368 2.60 -3.45 -0.62
C SER A 368 4.10 -3.68 -0.41
N ILE A 369 4.56 -4.89 -0.71
CA ILE A 369 5.98 -5.26 -0.63
C ILE A 369 6.26 -6.42 -1.57
N ASN A 370 7.45 -6.45 -2.17
CA ASN A 370 7.96 -7.62 -2.86
C ASN A 370 9.23 -8.12 -2.15
N PRO A 371 9.14 -9.13 -1.27
CA PRO A 371 10.32 -9.67 -0.58
C PRO A 371 11.30 -10.40 -1.52
N TYR A 372 10.91 -10.65 -2.78
CA TYR A 372 11.78 -11.25 -3.78
C TYR A 372 12.67 -10.22 -4.49
N SER A 373 12.40 -8.92 -4.33
CA SER A 373 13.08 -7.83 -5.07
C SER A 373 14.54 -7.66 -4.66
N ASN A 374 14.80 -7.53 -3.36
CA ASN A 374 16.13 -7.29 -2.81
C ASN A 374 16.22 -7.76 -1.34
N ARG A 375 17.46 -7.81 -0.82
CA ARG A 375 17.79 -8.29 0.53
C ARG A 375 17.03 -7.56 1.64
N GLU A 376 16.93 -6.23 1.55
CA GLU A 376 16.32 -5.42 2.59
C GLU A 376 14.78 -5.53 2.56
N SER A 377 14.16 -5.63 1.38
CA SER A 377 12.73 -5.97 1.24
C SER A 377 12.40 -7.32 1.87
N ARG A 378 13.25 -8.33 1.68
CA ARG A 378 13.12 -9.63 2.37
C ARG A 378 13.16 -9.48 3.89
N ILE A 379 14.09 -8.68 4.42
CA ILE A 379 14.23 -8.43 5.86
C ILE A 379 13.00 -7.67 6.39
N LEU A 380 12.57 -6.62 5.70
CA LEU A 380 11.39 -5.83 6.05
C LEU A 380 10.12 -6.68 6.09
N PHE A 381 9.99 -7.67 5.21
CA PHE A 381 8.88 -8.63 5.25
C PHE A 381 8.82 -9.46 6.54
N GLY A 382 9.94 -9.58 7.27
CA GLY A 382 9.96 -10.11 8.63
C GLY A 382 9.10 -9.32 9.62
N THR A 383 8.84 -8.04 9.35
CA THR A 383 7.98 -7.17 10.18
C THR A 383 6.48 -7.30 9.84
N TRP A 384 6.15 -7.88 8.68
CA TRP A 384 4.76 -8.15 8.29
C TRP A 384 4.24 -9.34 9.07
N ASN A 385 2.97 -9.30 9.48
CA ASN A 385 2.36 -10.31 10.35
C ASN A 385 1.27 -11.07 9.63
N LEU A 386 1.10 -12.35 9.96
CA LEU A 386 -0.14 -13.08 9.75
C LEU A 386 -0.96 -12.91 11.03
N ASP A 387 -1.81 -11.90 11.05
CA ASP A 387 -2.61 -11.51 12.20
C ASP A 387 -3.90 -12.32 12.27
N HIS A 388 -4.24 -12.83 13.45
CA HIS A 388 -5.45 -13.61 13.67
C HIS A 388 -6.64 -12.67 13.87
N ILE A 389 -7.64 -12.71 12.98
CA ILE A 389 -8.86 -11.90 13.10
C ILE A 389 -9.55 -12.20 14.44
N ILE A 390 -9.88 -13.46 14.70
CA ILE A 390 -10.23 -13.96 16.03
C ILE A 390 -8.94 -14.38 16.73
N GLU A 391 -8.58 -13.64 17.79
CA GLU A 391 -7.28 -13.77 18.44
C GLU A 391 -7.00 -15.18 18.96
N LYS A 392 -5.90 -15.77 18.50
CA LYS A 392 -5.45 -17.11 18.90
C LYS A 392 -5.37 -17.28 20.43
N LYS A 393 -4.55 -16.45 21.09
CA LYS A 393 -4.24 -16.62 22.53
C LYS A 393 -5.39 -16.20 23.44
N ARG A 394 -6.20 -15.23 23.03
CA ARG A 394 -7.24 -14.63 23.88
C ARG A 394 -8.61 -15.28 23.69
N ALA A 395 -8.91 -15.79 22.50
CA ALA A 395 -10.21 -16.38 22.19
C ALA A 395 -10.08 -17.85 21.78
N VAL A 396 -9.37 -18.15 20.71
CA VAL A 396 -9.45 -19.49 20.05
C VAL A 396 -8.92 -20.62 20.93
N VAL A 397 -7.72 -20.46 21.50
CA VAL A 397 -7.07 -21.50 22.31
C VAL A 397 -7.79 -21.73 23.65
N PRO A 398 -8.14 -20.69 24.43
CA PRO A 398 -8.98 -20.86 25.62
C PRO A 398 -10.33 -21.52 25.31
N GLU A 399 -10.99 -21.14 24.22
CA GLU A 399 -12.27 -21.74 23.82
C GLU A 399 -12.12 -23.24 23.49
N LEU A 400 -11.06 -23.63 22.78
CA LEU A 400 -10.78 -25.04 22.50
C LEU A 400 -10.60 -25.83 23.81
N ALA A 401 -9.83 -25.30 24.76
CA ALA A 401 -9.60 -25.95 26.04
C ALA A 401 -10.90 -26.12 26.83
N GLU A 402 -11.75 -25.10 26.87
CA GLU A 402 -13.05 -25.16 27.55
C GLU A 402 -14.03 -26.10 26.84
N ALA A 403 -14.05 -26.08 25.50
CA ALA A 403 -14.88 -26.97 24.70
C ALA A 403 -14.55 -28.45 24.95
N VAL A 404 -13.26 -28.79 25.09
CA VAL A 404 -12.81 -30.14 25.42
C VAL A 404 -13.19 -30.53 26.86
N LYS A 405 -13.14 -29.58 27.81
CA LYS A 405 -13.52 -29.82 29.19
C LYS A 405 -15.03 -30.10 29.36
N THR A 406 -15.87 -29.34 28.66
CA THR A 406 -17.34 -29.32 28.80
C THR A 406 -18.08 -30.13 27.72
N GLN A 407 -17.37 -31.01 27.01
CA GLN A 407 -17.91 -31.61 25.80
C GLN A 407 -19.13 -32.51 26.03
N ASP A 408 -19.35 -33.05 27.25
CA ASP A 408 -20.56 -33.80 27.65
C ASP A 408 -21.13 -34.69 26.52
N GLU A 409 -20.33 -35.67 26.10
CA GLU A 409 -20.59 -36.62 24.99
C GLU A 409 -20.62 -36.05 23.55
N ARG A 410 -20.49 -34.73 23.38
CA ARG A 410 -20.34 -34.11 22.05
C ARG A 410 -18.91 -34.22 21.56
N GLU A 411 -18.74 -34.40 20.25
CA GLU A 411 -17.43 -34.39 19.62
C GLU A 411 -17.03 -32.96 19.26
N VAL A 412 -15.87 -32.50 19.74
CA VAL A 412 -15.30 -31.20 19.38
C VAL A 412 -14.93 -31.20 17.90
N ASN A 413 -15.38 -30.18 17.17
CA ASN A 413 -15.05 -29.95 15.77
C ASN A 413 -13.66 -29.33 15.65
N TRP A 414 -12.62 -30.16 15.74
CA TRP A 414 -11.23 -29.70 15.67
C TRP A 414 -10.90 -29.02 14.33
N GLU A 415 -11.59 -29.37 13.24
CA GLU A 415 -11.40 -28.72 11.94
C GLU A 415 -11.74 -27.24 11.96
N TYR A 416 -12.76 -26.83 12.73
CA TYR A 416 -13.09 -25.43 12.92
C TYR A 416 -11.97 -24.66 13.62
N PHE A 417 -11.42 -25.22 14.70
CA PHE A 417 -10.28 -24.61 15.39
C PHE A 417 -9.02 -24.60 14.52
N TYR A 418 -8.79 -25.65 13.73
CA TYR A 418 -7.69 -25.68 12.76
C TYR A 418 -7.78 -24.52 11.75
N GLN A 419 -8.98 -24.26 11.20
CA GLN A 419 -9.22 -23.12 10.30
C GLN A 419 -8.86 -21.80 10.98
N LEU A 420 -9.36 -21.59 12.19
CA LEU A 420 -9.07 -20.37 12.95
C LEU A 420 -7.59 -20.20 13.31
N LEU A 421 -6.88 -21.28 13.58
CA LEU A 421 -5.51 -21.22 14.08
C LEU A 421 -4.46 -21.07 12.97
N PHE A 422 -4.68 -21.68 11.80
CA PHE A 422 -3.59 -21.91 10.84
C PHE A 422 -3.89 -21.51 9.40
N THR A 423 -5.11 -21.04 9.10
CA THR A 423 -5.52 -20.77 7.72
C THR A 423 -5.91 -19.32 7.50
N VAL A 424 -5.91 -18.90 6.24
CA VAL A 424 -6.34 -17.56 5.80
C VAL A 424 -7.82 -17.26 6.03
N ASP A 425 -8.62 -18.25 6.44
CA ASP A 425 -9.99 -18.03 6.93
C ASP A 425 -10.01 -17.09 8.15
N ASN A 426 -8.93 -17.08 8.94
CA ASN A 426 -8.79 -16.23 10.12
C ASN A 426 -7.43 -15.50 10.18
N LEU A 427 -6.54 -15.70 9.20
CA LEU A 427 -5.25 -15.02 9.13
C LEU A 427 -5.28 -13.92 8.07
N LYS A 428 -4.96 -12.68 8.47
CA LYS A 428 -4.69 -11.56 7.57
C LYS A 428 -3.20 -11.24 7.51
N LEU A 429 -2.64 -11.19 6.31
CA LEU A 429 -1.31 -10.64 6.06
C LEU A 429 -1.35 -9.11 6.15
N VAL A 430 -0.68 -8.55 7.15
CA VAL A 430 -0.72 -7.13 7.45
C VAL A 430 0.68 -6.53 7.61
N HIS A 431 0.84 -5.33 7.06
CA HIS A 431 1.97 -4.46 7.38
C HIS A 431 1.94 -4.12 8.89
N ILE A 432 3.12 -3.91 9.50
CA ILE A 432 3.23 -3.64 10.95
C ILE A 432 2.37 -2.48 11.43
N ALA A 433 2.20 -1.44 10.61
CA ALA A 433 1.35 -0.29 10.93
C ALA A 433 -0.16 -0.60 10.90
N CYS A 434 -0.57 -1.69 10.24
CA CYS A 434 -1.95 -2.17 10.21
C CYS A 434 -2.23 -3.28 11.24
N HIS A 435 -1.20 -3.80 11.91
CA HIS A 435 -1.33 -4.79 12.97
C HIS A 435 -1.74 -4.10 14.28
N LYS A 436 -3.04 -4.04 14.54
CA LYS A 436 -3.60 -3.45 15.76
C LYS A 436 -3.39 -4.42 16.93
N LYS A 437 -2.52 -4.07 17.87
CA LYS A 437 -2.27 -4.87 19.09
C LYS A 437 -3.37 -4.75 20.17
N THR A 438 -4.43 -4.01 19.89
CA THR A 438 -5.60 -3.89 20.76
C THR A 438 -6.37 -5.21 20.80
N HIS A 439 -7.25 -5.38 21.79
CA HIS A 439 -8.16 -6.53 21.79
C HIS A 439 -9.10 -6.48 20.58
N HIS A 440 -9.29 -7.60 19.89
CA HIS A 440 -10.14 -7.65 18.69
C HIS A 440 -11.63 -7.72 19.07
N ASN A 441 -11.95 -8.14 20.29
CA ASN A 441 -13.33 -8.31 20.80
C ASN A 441 -14.18 -9.25 19.94
N LEU A 442 -13.53 -10.18 19.23
CA LEU A 442 -14.19 -11.23 18.45
C LEU A 442 -14.13 -12.56 19.21
N SER A 443 -15.17 -13.38 19.04
CA SER A 443 -15.30 -14.67 19.71
C SER A 443 -15.56 -15.77 18.69
N CYS A 444 -15.26 -17.02 19.09
CA CYS A 444 -15.57 -18.17 18.28
C CYS A 444 -17.09 -18.33 18.08
N ASP A 445 -17.48 -18.73 16.87
CA ASP A 445 -18.84 -19.11 16.51
C ASP A 445 -19.24 -20.37 17.29
N LYS A 446 -20.08 -20.17 18.30
CA LYS A 446 -20.54 -21.23 19.21
C LYS A 446 -21.25 -22.36 18.48
N THR A 447 -21.82 -22.13 17.30
CA THR A 447 -22.53 -23.15 16.52
C THR A 447 -21.60 -24.13 15.81
N LYS A 448 -20.31 -23.79 15.67
CA LYS A 448 -19.30 -24.58 14.96
C LYS A 448 -18.34 -25.34 15.87
N ILE A 449 -18.40 -25.10 17.20
CA ILE A 449 -17.49 -25.70 18.19
C ILE A 449 -17.61 -27.22 18.24
N TYR A 450 -18.81 -27.75 18.13
CA TYR A 450 -19.09 -29.20 18.18
C TYR A 450 -19.59 -29.69 16.83
N ARG A 451 -19.29 -30.95 16.49
CA ARG A 451 -19.82 -31.56 15.27
C ARG A 451 -21.33 -31.77 15.41
N ARG A 452 -22.06 -31.58 14.31
CA ARG A 452 -23.50 -31.88 14.26
C ARG A 452 -23.70 -33.38 14.47
N ARG A 453 -24.58 -33.76 15.41
CA ARG A 453 -25.00 -35.15 15.56
C ARG A 453 -25.66 -35.61 14.25
N LYS A 454 -25.10 -36.63 13.59
CA LYS A 454 -25.80 -37.30 12.49
C LYS A 454 -27.08 -37.90 13.07
N HIS A 455 -28.24 -37.37 12.67
CA HIS A 455 -29.52 -38.04 12.94
C HIS A 455 -29.52 -39.31 12.08
N ASN A 456 -29.14 -40.44 12.66
CA ASN A 456 -29.50 -41.73 12.10
C ASN A 456 -31.00 -41.88 12.34
N HIS A 457 -31.82 -41.48 11.36
CA HIS A 457 -33.20 -41.96 11.32
C HIS A 457 -33.15 -43.48 11.16
N ARG A 458 -33.34 -44.20 12.27
CA ARG A 458 -33.83 -45.57 12.21
C ARG A 458 -35.26 -45.48 11.66
N ILE A 459 -35.43 -45.97 10.43
CA ILE A 459 -36.74 -46.29 9.84
C ILE A 459 -37.30 -47.49 10.59
#